data_AF-A0A5B6V5S6-F1
#
_entry.id   AF-A0A5B6V5S6-F1
#
_cell.length_a   1.000
_cell.length_b   1.000
_cell.length_c   1.000
_cell.angle_alpha   90.00
_cell.angle_beta   90.00
_cell.angle_gamma   90.00
#
_symmetry.space_group_name_H-M   'P 1'
#
loop_
_entity.id
_entity.type
_entity.pdbx_description
1 polymer ?
#
loop_
_entity_poly.entity_id
_entity_poly.type
_entity_poly.pdbx_seq_one_letter_code
_entity_poly.pdbx_strand_id
1 'polypeptide(L)'
;MANNTQILNLISMALLLLFVSNSEGHSAAEEEADRISALPGQPKVTFPQFSGYVTVNKVAGRALFYWLTESPNSPSSKPLVIWLNGGPGCSSVAYGASEEIGPFRINKSASGLYLNKFSWNNVANLLFLETPAGVGFSYTNRSSDLLDTGDRRTAMDSLEFLIRWLDRFPRYKNREVYITGESYAGHYVPQLARQIMVYNKKSKHPINLKGIMVGNAVTDNYYDNLGTVTYWWSHAMISDKTYQQLINTCDFRRQKESNECESLYSYAMDQEFGNIDQYNIYAPPCNNSDGSRFTRHSMRLPNRPHSVPIS
;
A
#
# COMPACT_ATOMS: atom_id res chain seq x y z
N MET A 1 62.33 8.22 -2.04
CA MET A 1 61.47 9.14 -1.28
C MET A 1 60.14 9.21 -2.01
N ALA A 2 59.07 8.69 -1.44
CA ALA A 2 57.74 8.84 -2.04
C ALA A 2 57.41 10.34 -2.10
N ASN A 3 57.00 10.84 -3.26
CA ASN A 3 56.65 12.25 -3.43
C ASN A 3 55.43 12.57 -2.54
N ASN A 4 55.39 13.74 -1.88
CA ASN A 4 54.32 14.11 -0.93
C ASN A 4 52.91 13.95 -1.51
N THR A 5 52.75 14.10 -2.83
CA THR A 5 51.51 13.85 -3.57
C THR A 5 51.08 12.38 -3.57
N GLN A 6 52.00 11.43 -3.63
CA GLN A 6 51.68 10.00 -3.54
C GLN A 6 51.22 9.60 -2.14
N ILE A 7 51.82 10.19 -1.11
CA ILE A 7 51.42 9.95 0.29
C ILE A 7 50.01 10.51 0.54
N LEU A 8 49.71 11.73 0.07
CA LEU A 8 48.36 12.30 0.16
C LEU A 8 47.32 11.42 -0.58
N ASN A 9 47.62 10.97 -1.79
CA ASN A 9 46.70 10.13 -2.56
C ASN A 9 46.43 8.79 -1.87
N LEU A 10 47.43 8.16 -1.26
CA LEU A 10 47.27 6.92 -0.50
C LEU A 10 46.43 7.12 0.77
N ILE A 11 46.63 8.23 1.48
CA ILE A 11 45.82 8.59 2.66
C ILE A 11 44.36 8.85 2.24
N SER A 12 44.13 9.58 1.15
CA SER A 12 42.78 9.82 0.62
C SER A 12 42.09 8.52 0.18
N MET A 13 42.82 7.60 -0.47
CA MET A 13 42.28 6.29 -0.85
C MET A 13 41.94 5.43 0.37
N ALA A 14 42.80 5.40 1.38
CA ALA A 14 42.57 4.67 2.63
C ALA A 14 41.37 5.22 3.40
N LEU A 15 41.24 6.55 3.48
CA LEU A 15 40.07 7.20 4.08
C LEU A 15 38.79 6.85 3.30
N LEU A 16 38.80 6.92 1.97
CA LEU A 16 37.64 6.51 1.16
C LEU A 16 37.25 5.05 1.41
N LEU A 17 38.23 4.13 1.47
CA LEU A 17 37.98 2.71 1.73
C LEU A 17 37.37 2.48 3.12
N LEU A 18 37.84 3.20 4.15
CA LEU A 18 37.27 3.14 5.50
C LEU A 18 35.84 3.68 5.54
N PHE A 19 35.54 4.79 4.85
CA PHE A 19 34.20 5.35 4.78
C PHE A 19 33.21 4.43 4.05
N VAL A 20 33.62 3.81 2.93
CA VAL A 20 32.80 2.86 2.18
C VAL A 20 32.51 1.63 3.03
N SER A 21 33.53 1.06 3.68
CA SER A 21 33.39 -0.13 4.55
C SER A 21 32.44 0.11 5.72
N ASN A 22 32.49 1.30 6.35
CA ASN A 22 31.57 1.66 7.43
C ASN A 22 30.11 1.82 6.95
N SER A 23 29.90 2.37 5.75
CA SER A 23 28.56 2.56 5.21
C SER A 23 27.87 1.26 4.81
N GLU A 24 28.62 0.33 4.20
CA GLU A 24 28.10 -1.00 3.83
C GLU A 24 27.84 -1.86 5.08
N GLY A 25 28.73 -1.79 6.09
CA GLY A 25 28.55 -2.51 7.35
C GLY A 25 27.33 -2.04 8.16
N HIS A 26 27.01 -0.75 8.14
CA HIS A 26 25.86 -0.21 8.85
C HIS A 26 24.53 -0.64 8.22
N SER A 27 24.42 -0.57 6.89
CA SER A 27 23.21 -1.01 6.17
C SER A 27 22.95 -2.51 6.35
N ALA A 28 23.99 -3.35 6.29
CA ALA A 28 23.84 -4.79 6.52
C ALA A 28 23.33 -5.11 7.93
N ALA A 29 23.76 -4.35 8.94
CA ALA A 29 23.29 -4.50 10.31
C ALA A 29 21.83 -4.06 10.49
N GLU A 30 21.41 -2.95 9.88
CA GLU A 30 20.02 -2.50 9.91
C GLU A 30 19.08 -3.49 9.21
N GLU A 31 19.51 -4.04 8.07
CA GLU A 31 18.74 -5.06 7.38
C GLU A 31 18.57 -6.32 8.23
N GLU A 32 19.65 -6.85 8.78
CA GLU A 32 19.58 -8.08 9.58
C GLU A 32 18.76 -7.87 10.86
N ALA A 33 18.75 -6.65 11.41
CA ALA A 33 17.91 -6.30 12.54
C ALA A 33 16.40 -6.38 12.22
N ASP A 34 16.01 -6.12 10.96
CA ASP A 34 14.63 -6.25 10.50
C ASP A 34 14.27 -7.72 10.13
N ARG A 35 15.22 -8.67 10.18
CA ARG A 35 14.99 -10.06 9.75
C ARG A 35 14.02 -10.79 10.69
N ILE A 36 12.96 -11.34 10.10
CA ILE A 36 12.03 -12.22 10.80
C ILE A 36 12.63 -13.63 10.86
N SER A 37 12.91 -14.11 12.07
CA SER A 37 13.41 -15.48 12.29
C SER A 37 12.31 -16.53 12.17
N ALA A 38 11.15 -16.28 12.76
CA ALA A 38 9.93 -17.05 12.64
C ALA A 38 8.73 -16.21 13.07
N LEU A 39 7.55 -16.47 12.47
CA LEU A 39 6.28 -15.93 12.94
C LEU A 39 5.54 -16.97 13.81
N PRO A 40 4.74 -16.54 14.82
CA PRO A 40 3.91 -17.46 15.58
C PRO A 40 2.98 -18.29 14.69
N GLY A 41 3.01 -19.61 14.84
CA GLY A 41 2.19 -20.53 14.06
C GLY A 41 2.55 -20.62 12.57
N GLN A 42 3.72 -20.13 12.16
CA GLN A 42 4.21 -20.21 10.78
C GLN A 42 4.72 -21.61 10.43
N PRO A 43 4.37 -22.15 9.25
CA PRO A 43 5.01 -23.37 8.75
C PRO A 43 6.48 -23.10 8.40
N LYS A 44 7.31 -24.15 8.36
CA LYS A 44 8.72 -23.99 7.95
C LYS A 44 8.80 -23.46 6.51
N VAL A 45 9.59 -22.42 6.32
CA VAL A 45 9.85 -21.80 5.01
C VAL A 45 11.34 -21.65 4.75
N THR A 46 11.71 -21.55 3.48
CA THR A 46 13.10 -21.38 3.02
C THR A 46 13.41 -19.98 2.50
N PHE A 47 12.41 -19.10 2.41
CA PHE A 47 12.59 -17.73 1.95
C PHE A 47 12.79 -16.76 3.12
N PRO A 48 13.72 -15.80 3.01
CA PRO A 48 13.87 -14.71 3.96
C PRO A 48 12.65 -13.78 4.01
N GLN A 49 12.44 -13.19 5.19
CA GLN A 49 11.39 -12.21 5.44
C GLN A 49 11.95 -11.13 6.34
N PHE A 50 11.51 -9.89 6.12
CA PHE A 50 11.97 -8.73 6.88
C PHE A 50 10.82 -7.80 7.14
N SER A 51 10.74 -7.24 8.34
CA SER A 51 9.75 -6.22 8.65
C SER A 51 10.33 -5.19 9.58
N GLY A 52 9.96 -3.94 9.36
CA GLY A 52 10.45 -2.86 10.20
C GLY A 52 9.83 -1.53 9.80
N TYR A 53 10.43 -0.47 10.33
CA TYR A 53 9.98 0.89 10.08
C TYR A 53 11.03 1.68 9.33
N VAL A 54 10.57 2.56 8.44
CA VAL A 54 11.40 3.57 7.78
C VAL A 54 10.80 4.94 8.07
N THR A 55 11.59 5.79 8.73
CA THR A 55 11.20 7.16 9.05
C THR A 55 11.22 8.04 7.79
N VAL A 56 10.04 8.44 7.32
CA VAL A 56 9.85 9.27 6.11
C VAL A 56 9.80 10.76 6.41
N ASN A 57 9.52 11.13 7.67
CA ASN A 57 9.60 12.52 8.10
C ASN A 57 10.10 12.62 9.55
N LYS A 58 11.34 13.09 9.73
CA LYS A 58 11.94 13.22 11.06
C LYS A 58 11.27 14.28 11.94
N VAL A 59 10.80 15.39 11.35
CA VAL A 59 10.20 16.52 12.09
C VAL A 59 8.83 16.15 12.65
N ALA A 60 8.01 15.47 11.85
CA ALA A 60 6.71 14.97 12.27
C ALA A 60 6.80 13.64 13.03
N GLY A 61 7.96 12.97 12.97
CA GLY A 61 8.11 11.60 13.49
C GLY A 61 7.22 10.61 12.76
N ARG A 62 7.10 10.75 11.42
CA ARG A 62 6.35 9.78 10.58
C ARG A 62 7.25 8.64 10.17
N ALA A 63 6.78 7.42 10.41
CA ALA A 63 7.44 6.20 9.97
C ALA A 63 6.42 5.23 9.35
N LEU A 64 6.80 4.64 8.22
CA LEU A 64 5.98 3.64 7.53
C LEU A 64 6.52 2.25 7.82
N PHE A 65 5.61 1.34 8.15
CA PHE A 65 5.86 -0.08 8.36
C PHE A 65 5.85 -0.81 7.02
N TYR A 66 6.73 -1.80 6.90
CA TYR A 66 6.79 -2.68 5.74
C TYR A 66 6.97 -4.13 6.14
N TRP A 67 6.58 -5.03 5.24
CA TRP A 67 6.93 -6.44 5.29
C TRP A 67 7.43 -6.90 3.92
N LEU A 68 8.71 -7.26 3.84
CA LEU A 68 9.34 -7.89 2.68
C LEU A 68 9.23 -9.42 2.83
N THR A 69 8.72 -10.08 1.78
CA THR A 69 8.79 -11.53 1.63
C THR A 69 9.56 -11.86 0.35
N GLU A 70 10.74 -12.44 0.50
CA GLU A 70 11.59 -12.77 -0.65
C GLU A 70 11.09 -14.03 -1.36
N SER A 71 11.55 -14.23 -2.60
CA SER A 71 11.25 -15.44 -3.34
C SER A 71 11.99 -16.65 -2.76
N PRO A 72 11.35 -17.84 -2.65
CA PRO A 72 12.04 -19.06 -2.24
C PRO A 72 13.08 -19.53 -3.26
N ASN A 73 12.96 -19.12 -4.52
CA ASN A 73 13.80 -19.58 -5.61
C ASN A 73 14.55 -18.41 -6.23
N SER A 74 15.86 -18.35 -5.97
CA SER A 74 16.78 -17.34 -6.52
C SER A 74 16.29 -15.89 -6.30
N PRO A 75 16.04 -15.44 -5.06
CA PRO A 75 15.52 -14.10 -4.78
C PRO A 75 16.40 -12.99 -5.40
N SER A 76 17.72 -13.24 -5.46
CA SER A 76 18.70 -12.37 -6.10
C SER A 76 18.57 -12.25 -7.62
N SER A 77 17.69 -12.99 -8.30
CA SER A 77 17.38 -12.81 -9.73
C SER A 77 15.94 -12.35 -10.00
N LYS A 78 15.08 -12.27 -8.97
CA LYS A 78 13.66 -11.89 -9.09
C LYS A 78 13.44 -10.39 -8.90
N PRO A 79 12.44 -9.77 -9.56
CA PRO A 79 12.15 -8.34 -9.40
C PRO A 79 11.68 -7.99 -7.99
N LEU A 80 11.69 -6.70 -7.66
CA LEU A 80 11.01 -6.14 -6.49
C LEU A 80 9.62 -5.67 -6.91
N VAL A 81 8.59 -6.19 -6.26
CA VAL A 81 7.20 -5.81 -6.49
C VAL A 81 6.67 -5.18 -5.21
N ILE A 82 6.34 -3.88 -5.29
CA ILE A 82 5.74 -3.13 -4.19
C ILE A 82 4.22 -3.31 -4.28
N TRP A 83 3.58 -3.72 -3.20
CA TRP A 83 2.13 -3.89 -3.12
C TRP A 83 1.49 -2.87 -2.18
N LEU A 84 0.45 -2.19 -2.68
CA LEU A 84 -0.31 -1.17 -1.98
C LEU A 84 -1.80 -1.50 -2.01
N ASN A 85 -2.42 -1.75 -0.85
CA ASN A 85 -3.88 -1.76 -0.77
C ASN A 85 -4.44 -0.32 -0.71
N GLY A 86 -5.73 -0.19 -1.03
CA GLY A 86 -6.43 1.09 -1.13
C GLY A 86 -7.11 1.55 0.17
N GLY A 87 -8.44 1.70 0.11
CA GLY A 87 -9.28 2.24 1.20
C GLY A 87 -9.93 3.57 0.81
N PRO A 88 -9.24 4.73 0.94
CA PRO A 88 -7.90 4.95 1.50
C PRO A 88 -7.79 4.55 2.98
N GLY A 89 -6.62 4.09 3.40
CA GLY A 89 -6.34 3.76 4.81
C GLY A 89 -6.40 2.27 5.16
N CYS A 90 -6.58 1.39 4.17
CA CYS A 90 -6.51 -0.06 4.36
C CYS A 90 -5.05 -0.54 4.38
N SER A 91 -4.75 -1.54 5.20
CA SER A 91 -3.39 -2.04 5.38
C SER A 91 -3.00 -3.04 4.29
N SER A 92 -1.82 -2.83 3.68
CA SER A 92 -1.23 -3.79 2.73
C SER A 92 -0.80 -5.11 3.36
N VAL A 93 -0.60 -5.14 4.68
CA VAL A 93 -0.29 -6.36 5.44
C VAL A 93 -1.58 -7.11 5.78
N ALA A 94 -2.62 -6.40 6.19
CA ALA A 94 -3.92 -6.98 6.51
C ALA A 94 -4.55 -7.62 5.26
N TYR A 95 -4.61 -6.89 4.15
CA TYR A 95 -5.23 -7.36 2.91
C TYR A 95 -4.22 -8.14 2.05
N GLY A 96 -3.32 -7.41 1.38
CA GLY A 96 -2.35 -7.96 0.42
C GLY A 96 -1.57 -9.17 0.92
N ALA A 97 -0.94 -9.03 2.09
CA ALA A 97 -0.08 -10.07 2.61
C ALA A 97 -0.85 -11.26 3.23
N SER A 98 -1.99 -11.02 3.87
CA SER A 98 -2.66 -12.03 4.72
C SER A 98 -3.87 -12.70 4.08
N GLU A 99 -4.55 -12.03 3.14
CA GLU A 99 -5.77 -12.53 2.49
C GLU A 99 -5.77 -12.46 0.95
N GLU A 100 -4.66 -12.06 0.33
CA GLU A 100 -4.55 -11.97 -1.13
C GLU A 100 -3.31 -12.67 -1.70
N ILE A 101 -2.24 -11.94 -2.00
CA ILE A 101 -1.11 -12.39 -2.79
C ILE A 101 0.09 -12.85 -1.95
N GLY A 102 0.07 -12.59 -0.64
CA GLY A 102 1.17 -12.94 0.26
C GLY A 102 1.35 -14.44 0.48
N PRO A 103 2.49 -14.83 1.07
CA PRO A 103 2.90 -16.23 1.20
C PRO A 103 2.10 -17.02 2.23
N PHE A 104 1.41 -16.34 3.14
CA PHE A 104 0.69 -16.98 4.23
C PHE A 104 -0.77 -16.59 4.21
N ARG A 105 -1.61 -17.52 4.64
CA ARG A 105 -3.00 -17.27 5.01
C ARG A 105 -3.19 -17.59 6.49
N ILE A 106 -4.07 -16.84 7.14
CA ILE A 106 -4.43 -17.07 8.54
C ILE A 106 -5.39 -18.25 8.60
N ASN A 107 -5.16 -19.18 9.54
CA ASN A 107 -6.07 -20.31 9.74
C ASN A 107 -7.41 -19.86 10.33
N LYS A 108 -8.44 -20.72 10.24
CA LYS A 108 -9.81 -20.38 10.70
C LYS A 108 -9.89 -20.02 12.20
N SER A 109 -8.96 -20.50 13.02
CA SER A 109 -8.90 -20.24 14.46
C SER A 109 -8.05 -19.03 14.83
N ALA A 110 -7.52 -18.29 13.86
CA ALA A 110 -6.58 -17.18 14.04
C ALA A 110 -5.36 -17.49 14.93
N SER A 111 -4.99 -18.77 15.03
CA SER A 111 -3.93 -19.27 15.92
C SER A 111 -2.64 -19.65 15.19
N GLY A 112 -2.63 -19.57 13.86
CA GLY A 112 -1.47 -19.89 13.06
C GLY A 112 -1.68 -19.63 11.58
N LEU A 113 -0.66 -19.96 10.80
CA LEU A 113 -0.56 -19.65 9.38
C LEU A 113 -0.47 -20.93 8.54
N TYR A 114 -0.90 -20.88 7.30
CA TYR A 114 -0.62 -21.90 6.28
C TYR A 114 -0.15 -21.27 4.98
N LEU A 115 0.59 -22.03 4.17
CA LEU A 115 1.16 -21.51 2.92
C LEU A 115 0.09 -21.26 1.85
N ASN A 116 0.17 -20.09 1.23
CA ASN A 116 -0.58 -19.78 0.02
C ASN A 116 0.15 -20.34 -1.21
N LYS A 117 -0.39 -21.42 -1.79
CA LYS A 117 0.18 -22.06 -2.98
C LYS A 117 0.27 -21.15 -4.22
N PHE A 118 -0.52 -20.07 -4.25
CA PHE A 118 -0.55 -19.11 -5.35
C PHE A 118 0.08 -17.77 -4.99
N SER A 119 0.92 -17.72 -3.94
CA SER A 119 1.58 -16.48 -3.57
C SER A 119 2.44 -15.94 -4.72
N TRP A 120 2.41 -14.63 -4.88
CA TRP A 120 3.23 -13.96 -5.89
C TRP A 120 4.73 -13.98 -5.55
N ASN A 121 5.11 -14.27 -4.29
CA ASN A 121 6.53 -14.38 -3.94
C ASN A 121 7.20 -15.59 -4.62
N ASN A 122 6.43 -16.53 -5.18
CA ASN A 122 6.97 -17.59 -6.03
C ASN A 122 7.71 -17.06 -7.27
N VAL A 123 7.42 -15.83 -7.72
CA VAL A 123 8.00 -15.23 -8.94
C VAL A 123 8.60 -13.84 -8.73
N ALA A 124 8.45 -13.23 -7.55
CA ALA A 124 8.96 -11.89 -7.21
C ALA A 124 9.40 -11.81 -5.74
N ASN A 125 10.13 -10.75 -5.38
CA ASN A 125 10.27 -10.33 -3.99
C ASN A 125 9.16 -9.31 -3.69
N LEU A 126 8.26 -9.61 -2.75
CA LEU A 126 7.08 -8.77 -2.47
C LEU A 126 7.35 -7.85 -1.29
N LEU A 127 7.16 -6.56 -1.48
CA LEU A 127 7.25 -5.54 -0.45
C LEU A 127 5.86 -4.96 -0.18
N PHE A 128 5.24 -5.39 0.91
CA PHE A 128 3.97 -4.84 1.39
C PHE A 128 4.27 -3.58 2.19
N LEU A 129 3.74 -2.44 1.74
CA LEU A 129 3.94 -1.14 2.39
C LEU A 129 2.61 -0.67 2.99
N GLU A 130 2.60 -0.42 4.30
CA GLU A 130 1.47 0.23 4.95
C GLU A 130 1.61 1.75 4.80
N THR A 131 0.73 2.38 4.03
CA THR A 131 0.77 3.81 3.76
C THR A 131 -0.67 4.31 3.58
N PRO A 132 -1.01 5.53 4.01
CA PRO A 132 -0.17 6.52 4.69
C PRO A 132 0.09 6.22 6.18
N ALA A 133 0.86 7.09 6.86
CA ALA A 133 1.05 7.01 8.31
C ALA A 133 -0.30 7.04 9.06
N GLY A 134 -0.49 6.14 10.01
CA GLY A 134 -1.76 5.85 10.68
C GLY A 134 -2.44 4.55 10.21
N VAL A 135 -1.97 3.97 9.10
CA VAL A 135 -2.47 2.69 8.58
C VAL A 135 -1.70 1.52 9.20
N GLY A 136 -2.44 0.58 9.79
CA GLY A 136 -1.88 -0.63 10.37
C GLY A 136 -0.87 -0.31 11.47
N PHE A 137 0.37 -0.69 11.27
CA PHE A 137 1.47 -0.39 12.19
C PHE A 137 2.15 0.95 11.91
N SER A 138 1.99 1.53 10.71
CA SER A 138 2.57 2.83 10.37
C SER A 138 2.03 3.96 11.23
N TYR A 139 2.90 4.88 11.65
CA TYR A 139 2.53 5.88 12.65
C TYR A 139 3.12 7.27 12.39
N THR A 140 2.60 8.24 13.14
CA THR A 140 3.10 9.61 13.22
C THR A 140 3.13 10.04 14.69
N ASN A 141 4.19 10.76 15.10
CA ASN A 141 4.24 11.37 16.43
C ASN A 141 3.39 12.65 16.51
N ARG A 142 2.91 13.16 15.37
CA ARG A 142 2.05 14.34 15.27
C ARG A 142 0.63 13.93 14.89
N SER A 143 -0.27 13.85 15.87
CA SER A 143 -1.66 13.41 15.65
C SER A 143 -2.43 14.20 14.59
N SER A 144 -2.14 15.50 14.41
CA SER A 144 -2.76 16.31 13.36
C SER A 144 -2.47 15.79 11.95
N ASP A 145 -1.38 15.05 11.75
CA ASP A 145 -1.09 14.43 10.45
C ASP A 145 -2.19 13.45 10.04
N LEU A 146 -2.84 12.77 11.00
CA LEU A 146 -3.92 11.82 10.71
C LEU A 146 -5.15 12.50 10.09
N LEU A 147 -5.35 13.78 10.38
CA LEU A 147 -6.47 14.58 9.87
C LEU A 147 -6.14 15.34 8.57
N ASP A 148 -4.85 15.46 8.23
CA ASP A 148 -4.35 16.18 7.05
C ASP A 148 -3.70 15.22 6.05
N THR A 149 -4.28 14.03 5.89
CA THR A 149 -3.81 13.02 4.93
C THR A 149 -4.35 13.32 3.53
N GLY A 150 -3.51 13.11 2.51
CA GLY A 150 -3.94 13.22 1.11
C GLY A 150 -2.95 12.59 0.14
N ASP A 151 -3.41 12.41 -1.09
CA ASP A 151 -2.68 11.74 -2.18
C ASP A 151 -1.25 12.26 -2.36
N ARG A 152 -1.07 13.59 -2.42
CA ARG A 152 0.25 14.21 -2.60
C ARG A 152 1.22 13.84 -1.50
N ARG A 153 0.79 13.92 -0.24
CA ARG A 153 1.65 13.60 0.92
C ARG A 153 1.98 12.11 0.94
N THR A 154 0.99 11.27 0.68
CA THR A 154 1.15 9.80 0.60
C THR A 154 2.17 9.41 -0.47
N ALA A 155 2.11 10.01 -1.66
CA ALA A 155 3.06 9.75 -2.74
C ALA A 155 4.49 10.23 -2.40
N MET A 156 4.63 11.40 -1.76
CA MET A 156 5.95 11.92 -1.34
C MET A 156 6.57 11.08 -0.22
N ASP A 157 5.80 10.76 0.82
CA ASP A 157 6.26 9.92 1.93
C ASP A 157 6.60 8.50 1.44
N SER A 158 5.84 7.94 0.48
CA SER A 158 6.13 6.61 -0.09
C SER A 158 7.38 6.61 -0.99
N LEU A 159 7.68 7.72 -1.70
CA LEU A 159 8.96 7.87 -2.41
C LEU A 159 10.13 7.93 -1.41
N GLU A 160 10.01 8.74 -0.36
CA GLU A 160 11.04 8.86 0.68
C GLU A 160 11.28 7.52 1.38
N PHE A 161 10.20 6.76 1.66
CA PHE A 161 10.28 5.39 2.13
C PHE A 161 11.14 4.55 1.19
N LEU A 162 10.82 4.53 -0.11
CA LEU A 162 11.52 3.66 -1.06
C LEU A 162 13.00 4.00 -1.21
N ILE A 163 13.36 5.29 -1.20
CA ILE A 163 14.75 5.74 -1.25
C ILE A 163 15.52 5.21 -0.04
N ARG A 164 14.99 5.44 1.17
CA ARG A 164 15.62 5.01 2.43
C ARG A 164 15.65 3.49 2.57
N TRP A 165 14.58 2.81 2.14
CA TRP A 165 14.50 1.36 2.16
C TRP A 165 15.56 0.75 1.23
N LEU A 166 15.79 1.33 0.04
CA LEU A 166 16.86 0.89 -0.86
C LEU A 166 18.27 1.15 -0.29
N ASP A 167 18.43 2.17 0.54
CA ASP A 167 19.69 2.38 1.29
C ASP A 167 19.91 1.32 2.37
N ARG A 168 18.84 0.88 3.06
CA ARG A 168 18.89 -0.23 4.01
C ARG A 168 19.12 -1.58 3.32
N PHE A 169 18.50 -1.79 2.16
CA PHE A 169 18.56 -3.02 1.35
C PHE A 169 19.33 -2.82 0.03
N PRO A 170 20.65 -2.58 0.07
CA PRO A 170 21.43 -2.13 -1.09
C PRO A 170 21.43 -3.14 -2.25
N ARG A 171 21.22 -4.45 -1.98
CA ARG A 171 21.10 -5.48 -3.03
C ARG A 171 19.91 -5.26 -3.99
N TYR A 172 18.95 -4.42 -3.60
CA TYR A 172 17.79 -4.08 -4.42
C TYR A 172 17.98 -2.82 -5.27
N LYS A 173 19.05 -2.03 -5.09
CA LYS A 173 19.26 -0.75 -5.81
C LYS A 173 19.24 -0.88 -7.34
N ASN A 174 19.76 -1.98 -7.88
CA ASN A 174 19.78 -2.24 -9.33
C ASN A 174 18.63 -3.12 -9.80
N ARG A 175 17.70 -3.47 -8.91
CA ARG A 175 16.62 -4.39 -9.20
C ARG A 175 15.55 -3.75 -10.07
N GLU A 176 14.93 -4.52 -10.96
CA GLU A 176 13.66 -4.10 -11.57
C GLU A 176 12.59 -3.90 -10.50
N VAL A 177 12.00 -2.71 -10.48
CA VAL A 177 10.93 -2.33 -9.55
C VAL A 177 9.62 -2.23 -10.30
N TYR A 178 8.58 -2.86 -9.77
CA TYR A 178 7.19 -2.72 -10.21
C TYR A 178 6.35 -2.22 -9.03
N ILE A 179 5.43 -1.30 -9.29
CA ILE A 179 4.53 -0.76 -8.28
C ILE A 179 3.13 -1.28 -8.60
N THR A 180 2.53 -1.96 -7.64
CA THR A 180 1.28 -2.67 -7.82
C THR A 180 0.32 -2.36 -6.68
N GLY A 181 -0.97 -2.48 -6.93
CA GLY A 181 -1.96 -2.26 -5.88
C GLY A 181 -3.39 -2.39 -6.38
N GLU A 182 -4.34 -2.18 -5.47
CA GLU A 182 -5.76 -2.32 -5.75
C GLU A 182 -6.64 -1.22 -5.14
N SER A 183 -7.88 -1.11 -5.64
CA SER A 183 -8.88 -0.16 -5.12
C SER A 183 -8.38 1.29 -5.21
N TYR A 184 -8.39 2.04 -4.10
CA TYR A 184 -7.86 3.42 -4.05
C TYR A 184 -6.35 3.50 -4.37
N ALA A 185 -5.62 2.38 -4.40
CA ALA A 185 -4.25 2.37 -4.93
C ALA A 185 -4.17 2.71 -6.42
N GLY A 186 -5.29 2.76 -7.14
CA GLY A 186 -5.40 3.46 -8.43
C GLY A 186 -4.94 4.92 -8.40
N HIS A 187 -5.01 5.57 -7.23
CA HIS A 187 -4.38 6.86 -6.99
C HIS A 187 -2.93 6.72 -6.53
N TYR A 188 -2.65 5.82 -5.58
CA TYR A 188 -1.31 5.69 -4.97
C TYR A 188 -0.24 5.26 -5.95
N VAL A 189 -0.50 4.20 -6.73
CA VAL A 189 0.45 3.55 -7.64
C VAL A 189 0.95 4.52 -8.73
N PRO A 190 0.09 5.15 -9.55
CA PRO A 190 0.57 6.07 -10.60
C PRO A 190 1.17 7.36 -10.02
N GLN A 191 0.70 7.84 -8.87
CA GLN A 191 1.28 9.03 -8.25
C GLN A 191 2.68 8.75 -7.69
N LEU A 192 2.91 7.61 -7.05
CA LEU A 192 4.25 7.18 -6.64
C LEU A 192 5.16 6.96 -7.84
N ALA A 193 4.68 6.30 -8.90
CA ALA A 193 5.43 6.12 -10.15
C ALA A 193 5.86 7.47 -10.73
N ARG A 194 4.96 8.46 -10.76
CA ARG A 194 5.26 9.83 -11.19
C ARG A 194 6.34 10.47 -10.31
N GLN A 195 6.27 10.33 -8.99
CA GLN A 195 7.29 10.86 -8.07
C GLN A 195 8.66 10.22 -8.34
N ILE A 196 8.71 8.91 -8.57
CA ILE A 196 9.94 8.19 -8.94
C ILE A 196 10.49 8.71 -10.28
N MET A 197 9.66 8.91 -11.29
CA MET A 197 10.11 9.48 -12.57
C MET A 197 10.70 10.88 -12.40
N VAL A 198 10.11 11.72 -11.54
CA VAL A 198 10.63 13.06 -11.23
C VAL A 198 11.96 12.97 -10.48
N TYR A 199 12.07 12.07 -9.49
CA TYR A 199 13.30 11.80 -8.75
C TYR A 199 14.43 11.31 -9.68
N ASN A 200 14.13 10.35 -10.55
CA ASN A 200 15.11 9.75 -11.46
C ASN A 200 15.74 10.75 -12.43
N LYS A 201 15.02 11.80 -12.83
CA LYS A 201 15.56 12.87 -13.69
C LYS A 201 16.73 13.64 -13.06
N LYS A 202 16.85 13.60 -11.72
CA LYS A 202 17.83 14.38 -10.95
C LYS A 202 18.78 13.51 -10.12
N SER A 203 18.44 12.23 -9.91
CA SER A 203 19.20 11.32 -9.07
C SER A 203 20.41 10.72 -9.80
N LYS A 204 21.53 10.60 -9.08
CA LYS A 204 22.69 9.80 -9.52
C LYS A 204 22.47 8.30 -9.33
N HIS A 205 21.46 7.93 -8.55
CA HIS A 205 21.06 6.55 -8.24
C HIS A 205 19.56 6.39 -8.56
N PRO A 206 19.20 6.34 -9.86
CA PRO A 206 17.80 6.22 -10.25
C PRO A 206 17.22 4.86 -9.82
N ILE A 207 15.95 4.86 -9.43
CA ILE A 207 15.18 3.64 -9.17
C ILE A 207 14.81 3.03 -10.52
N ASN A 208 15.15 1.76 -10.75
CA ASN A 208 14.89 1.05 -12.00
C ASN A 208 13.41 0.59 -12.11
N LEU A 209 12.50 1.57 -12.14
CA LEU A 209 11.07 1.38 -12.34
C LEU A 209 10.78 0.85 -13.74
N LYS A 210 10.12 -0.31 -13.83
CA LYS A 210 9.79 -0.97 -15.10
C LYS A 210 8.32 -0.89 -15.48
N GLY A 211 7.43 -0.82 -14.50
CA GLY A 211 6.00 -0.76 -14.78
C GLY A 211 5.14 -0.62 -13.55
N ILE A 212 3.85 -0.46 -13.80
CA ILE A 212 2.82 -0.42 -12.78
C ILE A 212 1.69 -1.40 -13.12
N MET A 213 0.96 -1.86 -12.11
CA MET A 213 -0.27 -2.64 -12.25
C MET A 213 -1.28 -2.17 -11.22
N VAL A 214 -2.54 -2.02 -11.62
CA VAL A 214 -3.62 -1.66 -10.69
C VAL A 214 -4.81 -2.60 -10.90
N GLY A 215 -5.33 -3.18 -9.82
CA GLY A 215 -6.49 -4.09 -9.83
C GLY A 215 -7.75 -3.40 -9.29
N ASN A 216 -8.88 -3.53 -9.98
CA ASN A 216 -10.19 -3.00 -9.55
C ASN A 216 -10.12 -1.57 -8.98
N ALA A 217 -9.42 -0.70 -9.69
CA ALA A 217 -8.92 0.54 -9.15
C ALA A 217 -9.83 1.74 -9.43
N VAL A 218 -9.81 2.73 -8.52
CA VAL A 218 -10.38 4.06 -8.81
C VAL A 218 -9.40 4.82 -9.71
N THR A 219 -9.88 5.33 -10.84
CA THR A 219 -9.07 5.95 -11.90
C THR A 219 -9.61 7.30 -12.35
N ASP A 220 -10.91 7.41 -12.61
CA ASP A 220 -11.58 8.63 -13.05
C ASP A 220 -13.01 8.64 -12.54
N ASN A 221 -13.36 9.63 -11.72
CA ASN A 221 -14.66 9.71 -11.07
C ASN A 221 -15.83 9.55 -12.06
N TYR A 222 -15.75 10.17 -13.24
CA TYR A 222 -16.86 10.14 -14.18
C TYR A 222 -17.11 8.74 -14.71
N TYR A 223 -16.07 8.07 -15.20
CA TYR A 223 -16.19 6.74 -15.76
C TYR A 223 -16.47 5.69 -14.68
N ASP A 224 -15.83 5.80 -13.52
CA ASP A 224 -15.99 4.84 -12.43
C ASP A 224 -17.39 4.93 -11.82
N ASN A 225 -17.91 6.13 -11.55
CA ASN A 225 -19.25 6.31 -10.97
C ASN A 225 -20.36 5.91 -11.95
N LEU A 226 -20.24 6.34 -13.21
CA LEU A 226 -21.20 5.94 -14.26
C LEU A 226 -21.19 4.41 -14.45
N GLY A 227 -19.99 3.83 -14.54
CA GLY A 227 -19.80 2.38 -14.66
C GLY A 227 -20.39 1.62 -13.47
N THR A 228 -20.20 2.14 -12.25
CA THR A 228 -20.73 1.56 -11.01
C THR A 228 -22.26 1.51 -11.02
N VAL A 229 -22.92 2.64 -11.30
CA VAL A 229 -24.38 2.72 -11.31
C VAL A 229 -24.98 1.86 -12.45
N THR A 230 -24.34 1.84 -13.62
CA THR A 230 -24.73 0.94 -14.73
C THR A 230 -24.49 -0.54 -14.39
N TYR A 231 -23.42 -0.87 -13.67
CA TYR A 231 -23.16 -2.24 -13.20
C TYR A 231 -24.26 -2.71 -12.26
N TRP A 232 -24.63 -1.90 -11.25
CA TRP A 232 -25.73 -2.23 -10.33
C TRP A 232 -27.03 -2.49 -11.06
N TRP A 233 -27.39 -1.65 -12.04
CA TRP A 233 -28.61 -1.82 -12.80
C TRP A 233 -28.58 -3.08 -13.68
N SER A 234 -27.51 -3.27 -14.45
CA SER A 234 -27.36 -4.43 -15.35
C SER A 234 -27.28 -5.78 -14.62
N HIS A 235 -26.93 -5.78 -13.32
CA HIS A 235 -26.90 -6.97 -12.47
C HIS A 235 -28.14 -7.10 -11.59
N ALA A 236 -29.22 -6.36 -11.89
CA ALA A 236 -30.49 -6.38 -11.17
C ALA A 236 -30.36 -6.09 -9.65
N MET A 237 -29.34 -5.31 -9.26
CA MET A 237 -29.15 -4.85 -7.88
C MET A 237 -29.99 -3.61 -7.55
N ILE A 238 -30.36 -2.83 -8.58
CA ILE A 238 -31.22 -1.65 -8.46
C ILE A 238 -32.34 -1.65 -9.50
N SER A 239 -33.42 -0.95 -9.18
CA SER A 239 -34.58 -0.79 -10.08
C SER A 239 -34.30 0.20 -11.22
N ASP A 240 -35.05 0.09 -12.32
CA ASP A 240 -35.03 1.07 -13.43
C ASP A 240 -35.27 2.51 -12.93
N LYS A 241 -36.15 2.66 -11.94
CA LYS A 241 -36.47 3.95 -11.32
C LYS A 241 -35.23 4.52 -10.61
N THR A 242 -34.59 3.74 -9.76
CA THR A 242 -33.39 4.17 -9.01
C THR A 242 -32.24 4.50 -9.97
N TYR A 243 -32.03 3.67 -11.01
CA TYR A 243 -31.05 3.94 -12.05
C TYR A 243 -31.31 5.29 -12.75
N GLN A 244 -32.53 5.53 -13.23
CA GLN A 244 -32.89 6.80 -13.87
C GLN A 244 -32.72 8.01 -12.94
N GLN A 245 -33.06 7.87 -11.65
CA GLN A 245 -32.85 8.94 -10.67
C GLN A 245 -31.37 9.25 -10.47
N LEU A 246 -30.50 8.24 -10.35
CA LEU A 246 -29.05 8.43 -10.22
C LEU A 246 -28.48 9.13 -11.46
N ILE A 247 -28.80 8.64 -12.67
CA ILE A 247 -28.32 9.23 -13.93
C ILE A 247 -28.73 10.70 -14.09
N ASN A 248 -29.93 11.08 -13.65
CA ASN A 248 -30.44 12.45 -13.81
C ASN A 248 -30.04 13.41 -12.68
N THR A 249 -29.65 12.89 -11.51
CA THR A 249 -29.39 13.70 -10.30
C THR A 249 -27.91 13.87 -10.00
N CYS A 250 -27.10 12.84 -10.23
CA CYS A 250 -25.70 12.83 -9.86
C CYS A 250 -24.81 13.51 -10.91
N ASP A 251 -23.80 14.27 -10.47
CA ASP A 251 -22.74 14.77 -11.33
C ASP A 251 -21.49 13.92 -11.09
N PHE A 252 -21.40 12.83 -11.84
CA PHE A 252 -20.38 11.79 -11.66
C PHE A 252 -18.93 12.27 -11.75
N ARG A 253 -18.67 13.51 -12.18
CA ARG A 253 -17.31 14.09 -12.18
C ARG A 253 -16.85 14.53 -10.79
N ARG A 254 -17.78 14.79 -9.87
CA ARG A 254 -17.44 15.42 -8.58
C ARG A 254 -16.85 14.40 -7.63
N GLN A 255 -15.83 14.83 -6.88
CA GLN A 255 -15.27 14.03 -5.78
C GLN A 255 -16.21 13.99 -4.57
N LYS A 256 -17.08 14.99 -4.45
CA LYS A 256 -18.12 15.07 -3.41
C LYS A 256 -19.44 15.36 -4.09
N GLU A 257 -20.37 14.44 -3.93
CA GLU A 257 -21.69 14.52 -4.51
C GLU A 257 -22.61 15.48 -3.74
N SER A 258 -23.73 15.82 -4.37
CA SER A 258 -24.82 16.55 -3.71
C SER A 258 -25.48 15.68 -2.65
N ASN A 259 -26.12 16.31 -1.64
CA ASN A 259 -26.84 15.56 -0.61
C ASN A 259 -27.96 14.70 -1.22
N GLU A 260 -28.55 15.17 -2.31
CA GLU A 260 -29.58 14.47 -3.07
C GLU A 260 -29.03 13.20 -3.72
N CYS A 261 -27.88 13.29 -4.42
CA CYS A 261 -27.23 12.12 -5.03
C CYS A 261 -26.75 11.11 -3.97
N GLU A 262 -26.14 11.60 -2.87
CA GLU A 262 -25.74 10.78 -1.72
C GLU A 262 -26.93 10.01 -1.11
N SER A 263 -28.09 10.64 -1.05
CA SER A 263 -29.32 10.00 -0.56
C SER A 263 -29.81 8.90 -1.49
N LEU A 264 -29.65 9.06 -2.81
CA LEU A 264 -29.98 8.03 -3.80
C LEU A 264 -29.03 6.83 -3.72
N TYR A 265 -27.73 7.08 -3.59
CA TYR A 265 -26.73 6.03 -3.34
C TYR A 265 -27.07 5.23 -2.08
N SER A 266 -27.39 5.93 -1.00
CA SER A 266 -27.79 5.31 0.27
C SER A 266 -29.06 4.48 0.12
N TYR A 267 -30.07 5.00 -0.59
CA TYR A 267 -31.29 4.25 -0.88
C TYR A 267 -31.02 2.96 -1.65
N ALA A 268 -30.23 3.01 -2.72
CA ALA A 268 -29.85 1.84 -3.51
C ALA A 268 -29.20 0.75 -2.63
N MET A 269 -28.17 1.12 -1.85
CA MET A 269 -27.43 0.19 -1.00
C MET A 269 -28.29 -0.38 0.14
N ASP A 270 -29.09 0.46 0.81
CA ASP A 270 -29.81 0.03 2.02
C ASP A 270 -31.12 -0.69 1.72
N GLN A 271 -31.78 -0.35 0.60
CA GLN A 271 -33.14 -0.79 0.29
C GLN A 271 -33.23 -1.75 -0.90
N GLU A 272 -32.34 -1.65 -1.90
CA GLU A 272 -32.46 -2.46 -3.12
C GLU A 272 -31.45 -3.62 -3.19
N PHE A 273 -30.20 -3.44 -2.75
CA PHE A 273 -29.15 -4.48 -2.86
C PHE A 273 -29.48 -5.77 -2.09
N GLY A 274 -30.24 -5.67 -1.00
CA GLY A 274 -30.52 -6.80 -0.11
C GLY A 274 -29.34 -7.14 0.80
N ASN A 275 -29.10 -8.44 1.03
CA ASN A 275 -28.03 -8.95 1.88
C ASN A 275 -26.94 -9.63 1.04
N ILE A 276 -26.17 -8.81 0.31
CA ILE A 276 -25.08 -9.26 -0.57
C ILE A 276 -23.75 -8.61 -0.14
N ASP A 277 -22.64 -9.25 -0.51
CA ASP A 277 -21.33 -8.62 -0.46
C ASP A 277 -21.09 -7.82 -1.74
N GLN A 278 -20.94 -6.50 -1.63
CA GLN A 278 -20.69 -5.63 -2.78
C GLN A 278 -19.32 -5.88 -3.45
N TYR A 279 -18.35 -6.45 -2.73
CA TYR A 279 -17.03 -6.77 -3.27
C TYR A 279 -17.06 -8.09 -4.06
N ASN A 280 -18.06 -8.94 -3.82
CA ASN A 280 -18.33 -10.14 -4.60
C ASN A 280 -19.81 -10.53 -4.51
N ILE A 281 -20.62 -10.05 -5.46
CA ILE A 281 -22.08 -10.15 -5.42
C ILE A 281 -22.65 -11.58 -5.47
N TYR A 282 -21.81 -12.58 -5.77
CA TYR A 282 -22.19 -13.99 -5.81
C TYR A 282 -21.62 -14.80 -4.64
N ALA A 283 -20.74 -14.19 -3.83
CA ALA A 283 -20.23 -14.83 -2.62
C ALA A 283 -21.23 -14.65 -1.46
N PRO A 284 -21.32 -15.64 -0.55
CA PRO A 284 -22.08 -15.46 0.67
C PRO A 284 -21.42 -14.36 1.53
N PRO A 285 -22.20 -13.43 2.11
CA PRO A 285 -21.68 -12.54 3.13
C PRO A 285 -21.08 -13.31 4.30
N CYS A 286 -20.11 -12.71 4.98
CA CYS A 286 -19.57 -13.28 6.21
C CYS A 286 -20.68 -13.31 7.28
N ASN A 287 -21.24 -14.48 7.58
CA ASN A 287 -22.22 -14.63 8.66
C ASN A 287 -21.49 -14.59 10.01
N ASN A 288 -21.71 -13.54 10.79
CA ASN A 288 -21.22 -13.43 12.17
C ASN A 288 -21.78 -14.57 13.04
N SER A 289 -21.04 -15.67 13.14
CA SER A 289 -21.15 -16.61 14.26
C SER A 289 -20.32 -16.18 15.48
N ASP A 290 -19.91 -14.90 15.54
CA ASP A 290 -19.32 -14.27 16.72
C ASP A 290 -19.97 -12.89 16.98
N GLY A 291 -21.14 -12.90 17.61
CA GLY A 291 -21.58 -11.89 18.59
C GLY A 291 -21.76 -10.41 18.20
N SER A 292 -21.32 -9.95 17.03
CA SER A 292 -21.57 -8.57 16.59
C SER A 292 -22.82 -8.54 15.72
N ARG A 293 -23.88 -7.89 16.21
CA ARG A 293 -24.94 -7.38 15.34
C ARG A 293 -24.25 -6.53 14.29
N PHE A 294 -24.41 -6.84 13.01
CA PHE A 294 -24.10 -5.90 11.95
C PHE A 294 -24.91 -4.63 12.23
N THR A 295 -24.29 -3.63 12.87
CA THR A 295 -24.66 -2.27 12.55
C THR A 295 -24.26 -2.12 11.10
N ARG A 296 -25.27 -2.04 10.22
CA ARG A 296 -25.10 -1.43 8.89
C ARG A 296 -24.57 -0.01 9.13
N HIS A 297 -23.28 0.13 9.37
CA HIS A 297 -22.63 1.40 9.21
C HIS A 297 -22.53 1.60 7.72
N SER A 298 -23.45 2.42 7.20
CA SER A 298 -23.26 3.18 5.98
C SER A 298 -21.76 3.47 5.84
N MET A 299 -21.14 2.98 4.77
CA MET A 299 -19.87 3.54 4.34
C MET A 299 -20.15 5.02 4.10
N ARG A 300 -19.80 5.85 5.09
CA ARG A 300 -19.78 7.28 4.88
C ARG A 300 -18.70 7.52 3.85
N LEU A 301 -19.12 7.95 2.66
CA LEU A 301 -18.19 8.47 1.67
C LEU A 301 -17.28 9.53 2.34
N PRO A 302 -15.97 9.60 2.00
CA PRO A 302 -14.94 10.19 2.87
C PRO A 302 -15.03 11.70 3.16
N ASN A 303 -16.12 12.40 2.82
CA ASN A 303 -16.17 13.86 2.77
C ASN A 303 -17.35 14.50 3.52
N ARG A 304 -17.69 14.02 4.73
CA ARG A 304 -18.42 14.86 5.70
C ARG A 304 -17.41 15.77 6.43
N PRO A 305 -17.46 17.11 6.25
CA PRO A 305 -16.74 18.00 7.14
C PRO A 305 -17.30 17.83 8.54
N HIS A 306 -16.44 17.67 9.53
CA HIS A 306 -16.84 17.91 10.91
C HIS A 306 -17.24 19.38 11.03
N SER A 307 -18.48 19.63 11.43
CA SER A 307 -18.89 20.94 11.91
C SER A 307 -18.08 21.22 13.18
N VAL A 308 -17.12 22.13 13.10
CA VAL A 308 -16.47 22.70 14.27
C VAL A 308 -17.54 23.50 15.02
N PRO A 309 -17.79 23.25 16.32
CA PRO A 309 -18.65 24.13 17.09
C PRO A 309 -18.00 25.51 17.14
N ILE A 310 -18.70 26.53 16.67
CA ILE A 310 -18.34 27.92 16.96
C ILE A 310 -18.66 28.12 18.44
N SER A 311 -17.62 28.17 19.27
CA SER A 311 -17.62 28.83 20.57
C SER A 311 -16.86 30.14 20.45
#